data_AF-A0A974I4V9-F1
#
_entry.id   AF-A0A974I4V9-F1
#
_cell.length_a   1.000
_cell.length_b   1.000
_cell.length_c   1.000
_cell.angle_alpha   90.00
_cell.angle_beta   90.00
_cell.angle_gamma   90.00
#
_symmetry.space_group_name_H-M   'P 1'
#
loop_
_entity.id
_entity.type
_entity.pdbx_description
1 polymer ?
#
loop_
_entity_poly.entity_id
_entity_poly.type
_entity_poly.pdbx_seq_one_letter_code
_entity_poly.pdbx_strand_id
1 'polypeptide(L)'
;MNNMKNLLWFIAVWSTLQCVTCQISLTQPGTVTVKPSEVLQLTCKVTGASLTDSSKIYSVQWVREPVGKGLEWLGGIWYKAYLHYSQSLKGRVTVSRDTNKGEVYLKLTGMKPEETAVYYCATEAQWDIYYKSMYKNMSRYLGNYKKKWIFYT
;
A
#
# COMPACT_ATOMS: atom_id res chain seq x y z
N MET A 1 -33.13 -35.23 22.38
CA MET A 1 -33.36 -33.77 22.25
C MET A 1 -32.34 -32.91 23.04
N ASN A 2 -31.17 -33.44 23.42
CA ASN A 2 -30.12 -32.69 24.15
C ASN A 2 -28.94 -32.25 23.26
N ASN A 3 -28.75 -32.87 22.08
CA ASN A 3 -27.66 -32.53 21.16
C ASN A 3 -27.90 -31.24 20.37
N MET A 4 -29.15 -30.88 20.08
CA MET A 4 -29.47 -29.68 19.29
C MET A 4 -29.23 -28.39 20.09
N LYS A 5 -29.39 -28.43 21.42
CA LYS A 5 -29.10 -27.30 22.32
C LYS A 5 -27.60 -27.02 22.43
N ASN A 6 -26.78 -28.09 22.50
CA ASN A 6 -25.33 -27.98 22.51
C ASN A 6 -24.81 -27.48 21.16
N LEU A 7 -25.38 -27.98 20.05
CA LEU A 7 -25.04 -27.51 18.71
C LEU A 7 -25.32 -26.00 18.57
N LEU A 8 -26.52 -25.54 18.96
CA LEU A 8 -26.90 -24.11 18.96
C LEU A 8 -25.96 -23.25 19.82
N TRP A 9 -25.49 -23.77 20.96
CA TRP A 9 -24.47 -23.14 21.79
C TRP A 9 -23.12 -23.01 21.07
N PHE A 10 -22.66 -24.05 20.38
CA PHE A 10 -21.40 -23.99 19.62
C PHE A 10 -21.45 -22.97 18.46
N ILE A 11 -22.56 -22.88 17.73
CA ILE A 11 -22.74 -21.88 16.65
C ILE A 11 -22.80 -20.45 17.21
N ALA A 12 -23.41 -20.24 18.39
CA ALA A 12 -23.41 -18.95 19.08
C ALA A 12 -22.00 -18.55 19.54
N VAL A 13 -21.22 -19.49 20.08
CA VAL A 13 -19.82 -19.25 20.48
C VAL A 13 -18.95 -18.93 19.27
N TRP A 14 -19.12 -19.62 18.14
CA TRP A 14 -18.39 -19.33 16.89
C TRP A 14 -18.78 -18.01 16.23
N SER A 15 -20.03 -17.56 16.36
CA SER A 15 -20.47 -16.27 15.80
C SER A 15 -19.97 -15.07 16.60
N THR A 16 -19.58 -15.25 17.87
CA THR A 16 -18.86 -14.20 18.65
C THR A 16 -17.37 -14.10 18.32
N LEU A 17 -16.83 -15.06 17.57
CA LEU A 17 -15.39 -15.15 17.22
C LEU A 17 -15.06 -14.57 15.85
N GLN A 18 -15.87 -13.65 15.34
CA GLN A 18 -15.45 -12.77 14.24
C GLN A 18 -15.20 -11.36 14.77
N CYS A 19 -14.27 -11.25 15.72
CA CYS A 19 -13.47 -10.03 15.83
C CYS A 19 -12.59 -10.01 14.57
N VAL A 20 -13.14 -9.49 13.46
CA VAL A 20 -12.36 -9.22 12.25
C VAL A 20 -11.27 -8.26 12.71
N THR A 21 -10.03 -8.75 12.73
CA THR A 21 -8.85 -7.95 12.96
C THR A 21 -8.99 -6.68 12.15
N CYS A 22 -8.92 -5.51 12.80
CA CYS A 22 -8.92 -4.21 12.16
C CYS A 22 -7.58 -4.03 11.42
N GLN A 23 -7.37 -4.84 10.39
CA GLN A 23 -6.13 -4.92 9.63
C GLN A 23 -6.24 -3.97 8.45
N ILE A 24 -5.20 -3.15 8.27
CA ILE A 24 -5.08 -2.23 7.14
C ILE A 24 -4.91 -3.08 5.88
N SER A 25 -5.70 -2.77 4.84
CA SER A 25 -5.60 -3.42 3.54
C SER A 25 -5.37 -2.41 2.43
N LEU A 26 -4.55 -2.82 1.46
CA LEU A 26 -4.15 -2.06 0.28
C LEU A 26 -4.64 -2.80 -0.95
N THR A 27 -5.37 -2.11 -1.80
CA THR A 27 -5.89 -2.68 -3.04
C THR A 27 -5.48 -1.82 -4.21
N GLN A 28 -4.86 -2.45 -5.21
CA GLN A 28 -4.49 -1.82 -6.47
C GLN A 28 -5.30 -2.47 -7.60
N PRO A 29 -5.56 -1.74 -8.70
CA PRO A 29 -6.02 -2.39 -9.93
C PRO A 29 -5.00 -3.43 -10.38
N GLY A 30 -5.43 -4.37 -11.21
CA GLY A 30 -4.55 -5.36 -11.84
C GLY A 30 -3.59 -4.72 -12.85
N THR A 31 -3.40 -5.39 -13.98
CA THR A 31 -2.51 -4.89 -15.02
C THR A 31 -3.03 -3.58 -15.64
N VAL A 32 -2.16 -2.58 -15.74
CA VAL A 32 -2.43 -1.32 -16.44
C VAL A 32 -1.47 -1.22 -17.63
N THR A 33 -2.02 -1.15 -18.84
CA THR A 33 -1.25 -0.98 -20.08
C THR A 33 -1.37 0.46 -20.54
N VAL A 34 -0.23 1.10 -20.81
CA VAL A 34 -0.15 2.50 -21.26
C VAL A 34 0.83 2.57 -22.41
N LYS A 35 0.59 3.44 -23.41
CA LYS A 35 1.54 3.63 -24.50
C LYS A 35 2.73 4.49 -24.05
N PRO A 36 3.88 4.40 -24.75
CA PRO A 36 4.96 5.34 -24.54
C PRO A 36 4.49 6.79 -24.68
N SER A 37 5.07 7.69 -23.88
CA SER A 37 4.73 9.12 -23.81
C SER A 37 3.37 9.46 -23.19
N GLU A 38 2.51 8.48 -22.90
CA GLU A 38 1.26 8.71 -22.17
C GLU A 38 1.51 8.83 -20.66
N VAL A 39 0.43 9.15 -19.92
CA VAL A 39 0.46 9.27 -18.46
C VAL A 39 0.01 7.95 -17.84
N LEU A 40 0.89 7.33 -17.08
CA LEU A 40 0.53 6.22 -16.21
C LEU A 40 -0.15 6.81 -14.96
N GLN A 41 -1.37 6.35 -14.66
CA GLN A 41 -2.06 6.66 -13.42
C GLN A 41 -2.39 5.37 -12.67
N LEU A 42 -1.88 5.25 -11.44
CA LEU A 42 -2.16 4.13 -10.53
C LEU A 42 -2.97 4.63 -9.35
N THR A 43 -3.82 3.74 -8.84
CA THR A 43 -4.64 3.98 -7.66
C THR A 43 -4.35 2.92 -6.60
N CYS A 44 -4.20 3.35 -5.35
CA CYS A 44 -4.08 2.49 -4.19
C CYS A 44 -5.21 2.84 -3.22
N LYS A 45 -6.16 1.92 -3.04
CA LYS A 45 -7.25 2.05 -2.09
C LYS A 45 -6.81 1.48 -0.74
N VAL A 46 -6.94 2.29 0.30
CA VAL A 46 -6.58 1.96 1.67
C VAL A 46 -7.84 1.82 2.49
N THR A 47 -7.98 0.68 3.17
CA THR A 47 -9.13 0.36 4.03
C THR A 47 -8.66 -0.06 5.42
N GLY A 48 -9.52 0.10 6.43
CA GLY A 48 -9.21 -0.22 7.83
C GLY A 48 -8.54 0.92 8.61
N ALA A 49 -8.14 2.02 7.97
CA ALA A 49 -7.61 3.22 8.62
C ALA A 49 -7.81 4.47 7.75
N SER A 50 -7.86 5.65 8.40
CA SER A 50 -7.87 6.94 7.70
C SER A 50 -6.47 7.29 7.20
N LEU A 51 -6.39 7.87 6.00
CA LEU A 51 -5.13 8.39 5.43
C LEU A 51 -4.55 9.58 6.24
N THR A 52 -5.32 10.17 7.14
CA THR A 52 -4.89 11.27 8.02
C THR A 52 -4.53 10.82 9.44
N ASP A 53 -4.75 9.55 9.77
CA ASP A 53 -4.49 8.99 11.10
C ASP A 53 -3.03 8.51 11.22
N SER A 54 -2.16 9.36 11.78
CA SER A 54 -0.74 9.05 11.96
C SER A 54 -0.48 7.86 12.87
N SER A 55 -1.43 7.47 13.74
CA SER A 55 -1.23 6.33 14.65
C SER A 55 -1.30 4.98 13.92
N LYS A 56 -2.00 4.94 12.78
CA LYS A 56 -2.20 3.75 11.95
C LYS A 56 -1.44 3.80 10.64
N ILE A 57 -1.53 4.93 9.94
CA ILE A 57 -0.86 5.16 8.65
C ILE A 57 -0.12 6.49 8.74
N TYR A 58 1.19 6.41 8.87
CA TYR A 58 2.02 7.61 8.86
C TYR A 58 2.28 8.11 7.44
N SER A 59 2.41 7.19 6.48
CA SER A 59 2.56 7.52 5.07
C SER A 59 2.13 6.40 4.13
N VAL A 60 1.86 6.76 2.88
CA VAL A 60 1.70 5.83 1.76
C VAL A 60 2.82 6.09 0.76
N GLN A 61 3.58 5.04 0.47
CA GLN A 61 4.78 5.04 -0.35
C GLN A 61 4.53 4.29 -1.65
N TRP A 62 5.14 4.77 -2.74
CA TRP A 62 5.14 4.14 -4.04
C TRP A 62 6.51 3.59 -4.37
N VAL A 63 6.54 2.33 -4.80
CA VAL A 63 7.75 1.60 -5.15
C VAL A 63 7.51 0.88 -6.46
N ARG A 64 8.53 0.76 -7.29
CA ARG A 64 8.49 -0.15 -8.45
C ARG A 64 9.61 -1.17 -8.39
N GLU A 65 9.39 -2.27 -9.08
CA GLU A 65 10.36 -3.35 -9.28
C GLU A 65 10.50 -3.58 -10.79
N PRO A 66 11.49 -2.95 -11.43
CA PRO A 66 11.79 -3.22 -12.83
C PRO A 66 12.33 -4.64 -12.99
N VAL A 67 12.04 -5.27 -14.12
CA VAL A 67 12.49 -6.64 -14.40
C VAL A 67 14.02 -6.73 -14.31
N GLY A 68 14.52 -7.69 -13.53
CA GLY A 68 15.96 -7.90 -13.34
C GLY A 68 16.68 -6.82 -12.52
N LYS A 69 15.94 -5.89 -11.91
CA LYS A 69 16.47 -4.85 -11.02
C LYS A 69 15.88 -4.97 -9.62
N GLY A 70 16.50 -4.28 -8.66
CA GLY A 70 15.96 -4.17 -7.31
C GLY A 70 14.78 -3.19 -7.20
N LEU A 71 14.21 -3.12 -6.01
CA LEU A 71 13.16 -2.15 -5.69
C LEU A 71 13.69 -0.72 -5.80
N GLU A 72 12.90 0.12 -6.47
CA GLU A 72 13.14 1.55 -6.61
C GLU A 72 11.97 2.31 -5.98
N TRP A 73 12.27 3.10 -4.95
CA TRP A 73 11.29 4.01 -4.35
C TRP A 73 11.03 5.19 -5.29
N LEU A 74 9.77 5.56 -5.50
CA LEU A 74 9.35 6.59 -6.45
C LEU A 74 8.96 7.90 -5.75
N GLY A 75 8.34 7.79 -4.59
CA GLY A 75 7.79 8.90 -3.85
C GLY A 75 6.76 8.44 -2.82
N GLY A 76 6.26 9.37 -2.03
CA GLY A 76 5.23 9.07 -1.04
C GLY A 76 4.50 10.31 -0.55
N ILE A 77 3.37 10.06 0.10
CA ILE A 77 2.55 11.07 0.75
C ILE A 77 2.37 10.72 2.22
N TRP A 78 2.66 11.68 3.09
CA TRP A 78 2.54 11.53 4.54
C TRP A 78 1.15 11.93 5.03
N TYR A 79 0.82 11.53 6.26
CA TYR A 79 -0.48 11.80 6.87
C TYR A 79 -0.87 13.29 6.88
N LYS A 80 0.12 14.20 6.96
CA LYS A 80 0.00 15.67 6.85
C LYS A 80 0.08 16.21 5.42
N ALA A 81 -0.05 15.34 4.41
CA ALA A 81 0.06 15.67 2.98
C ALA A 81 1.44 16.21 2.53
N TYR A 82 2.50 16.02 3.33
CA TYR A 82 3.86 16.23 2.84
C TYR A 82 4.18 15.23 1.74
N LEU A 83 4.89 15.70 0.71
CA LEU A 83 5.23 14.93 -0.48
C LEU A 83 6.74 14.87 -0.62
N HIS A 84 7.26 13.67 -0.84
CA HIS A 84 8.64 13.47 -1.24
C HIS A 84 8.69 12.59 -2.48
N TYR A 85 9.63 12.88 -3.35
CA TYR A 85 9.84 12.19 -4.62
C TYR A 85 11.27 11.66 -4.71
N SER A 86 11.42 10.57 -5.43
CA SER A 86 12.72 10.05 -5.83
C SER A 86 13.42 11.02 -6.78
N GLN A 87 14.75 11.05 -6.70
CA GLN A 87 15.54 11.87 -7.60
C GLN A 87 15.52 11.32 -9.04
N SER A 88 15.33 10.00 -9.22
CA SER A 88 15.33 9.33 -10.52
C SER A 88 14.18 9.74 -11.43
N LEU A 89 13.02 10.10 -10.86
CA LEU A 89 11.82 10.47 -11.62
C LEU A 89 11.32 11.90 -11.30
N LYS A 90 12.23 12.75 -10.80
CA LYS A 90 11.92 14.12 -10.41
C LYS A 90 11.29 14.89 -11.57
N GLY A 91 10.19 15.57 -11.30
CA GLY A 91 9.45 16.39 -12.27
C GLY A 91 8.48 15.62 -13.17
N ARG A 92 8.45 14.28 -13.13
CA ARG A 92 7.46 13.47 -13.88
C ARG A 92 6.50 12.70 -12.99
N VAL A 93 6.87 12.48 -11.72
CA VAL A 93 6.02 11.82 -10.72
C VAL A 93 5.22 12.85 -9.93
N THR A 94 3.93 12.60 -9.79
CA THR A 94 3.02 13.32 -8.91
C THR A 94 2.27 12.32 -8.05
N VAL A 95 2.28 12.52 -6.73
CA VAL A 95 1.49 11.73 -5.79
C VAL A 95 0.40 12.61 -5.19
N SER A 96 -0.81 12.08 -5.09
CA SER A 96 -1.95 12.77 -4.47
C SER A 96 -2.84 11.78 -3.70
N ARG A 97 -3.80 12.29 -2.92
CA ARG A 97 -4.75 11.46 -2.18
C ARG A 97 -6.15 12.06 -2.15
N ASP A 98 -7.15 11.20 -2.07
CA ASP A 98 -8.54 11.52 -1.74
C ASP A 98 -8.87 10.84 -0.40
N THR A 99 -8.93 11.64 0.67
CA THR A 99 -9.20 11.13 2.03
C THR A 99 -10.62 10.63 2.19
N ASN A 100 -11.58 11.15 1.42
CA ASN A 100 -12.97 10.73 1.50
C ASN A 100 -13.16 9.33 0.89
N LYS A 101 -12.38 9.02 -0.15
CA LYS A 101 -12.38 7.70 -0.79
C LYS A 101 -11.39 6.70 -0.18
N GLY A 102 -10.45 7.19 0.64
CA GLY A 102 -9.33 6.39 1.14
C GLY A 102 -8.39 5.99 0.01
N GLU A 103 -8.22 6.82 -1.01
CA GLU A 103 -7.42 6.49 -2.19
C GLU A 103 -6.17 7.37 -2.29
N VAL A 104 -5.08 6.77 -2.74
CA VAL A 104 -3.82 7.44 -3.05
C VAL A 104 -3.49 7.18 -4.51
N TYR A 105 -3.07 8.21 -5.23
CA TYR A 105 -2.79 8.15 -6.66
C TYR A 105 -1.33 8.43 -6.94
N LEU A 106 -0.76 7.67 -7.89
CA LEU A 106 0.53 7.96 -8.51
C LEU A 106 0.28 8.30 -9.97
N LYS A 107 0.75 9.47 -10.41
CA LYS A 107 0.82 9.85 -11.82
C LYS A 107 2.27 9.92 -12.24
N LEU A 108 2.59 9.26 -13.35
CA LEU A 108 3.90 9.33 -13.99
C LEU A 108 3.70 9.80 -15.44
N THR A 109 4.24 10.97 -15.77
CA THR A 109 4.12 11.56 -17.11
C THR A 109 5.26 11.13 -18.03
N GLY A 110 4.95 11.04 -19.33
CA GLY A 110 5.95 10.70 -20.34
C GLY A 110 6.51 9.30 -20.12
N MET A 111 5.62 8.31 -20.04
CA MET A 111 5.99 6.92 -19.74
C MET A 111 7.01 6.40 -20.76
N LYS A 112 8.11 5.82 -20.27
CA LYS A 112 9.16 5.26 -21.14
C LYS A 112 9.20 3.73 -21.06
N PRO A 113 9.62 3.03 -22.13
CA PRO A 113 9.71 1.56 -22.12
C PRO A 113 10.52 0.99 -20.96
N GLU A 114 11.62 1.65 -20.58
CA GLU A 114 12.49 1.26 -19.47
C GLU A 114 11.86 1.41 -18.07
N GLU A 115 10.70 2.07 -17.99
CA GLU A 115 9.94 2.26 -16.76
C GLU A 115 8.90 1.16 -16.54
N THR A 116 8.77 0.22 -17.49
CA THR A 116 7.93 -0.97 -17.36
C THR A 116 8.40 -1.81 -16.17
N ALA A 117 7.54 -1.93 -15.17
CA ALA A 117 7.84 -2.54 -13.89
C ALA A 117 6.56 -3.00 -13.18
N VAL A 118 6.71 -3.78 -12.12
CA VAL A 118 5.61 -3.99 -11.17
C VAL A 118 5.60 -2.82 -10.19
N TYR A 119 4.44 -2.19 -10.00
CA TYR A 119 4.28 -1.03 -9.11
C TYR A 119 3.50 -1.43 -7.86
N TYR A 120 4.02 -1.03 -6.71
CA TYR A 120 3.45 -1.33 -5.41
C TYR A 120 3.16 -0.04 -4.64
N CYS A 121 2.02 -0.01 -3.97
CA CYS A 121 1.82 0.88 -2.84
C CYS A 121 2.10 0.16 -1.52
N ALA A 122 2.69 0.88 -0.57
CA ALA A 122 2.96 0.38 0.76
C ALA A 122 2.57 1.43 1.80
N THR A 123 2.12 1.00 2.96
CA THR A 123 1.90 1.87 4.12
C THR A 123 3.09 1.75 5.07
N GLU A 124 3.38 2.85 5.76
CA GLU A 124 4.36 2.89 6.84
C GLU A 124 3.68 3.36 8.11
N ALA A 125 3.81 2.62 9.21
CA ALA A 125 3.33 3.07 10.51
C ALA A 125 4.36 3.98 11.18
N GLN A 126 3.93 4.85 12.09
CA GLN A 126 4.83 5.80 12.75
C GLN A 126 5.93 5.09 13.57
N TRP A 127 5.58 3.96 14.19
CA TRP A 127 6.52 3.12 14.93
C TRP A 127 7.69 2.63 14.07
N ASP A 128 7.43 2.33 12.81
CA ASP A 128 8.43 1.82 11.90
C ASP A 128 9.48 2.88 11.54
N ILE A 129 9.07 4.15 11.47
CA ILE A 129 9.98 5.28 11.23
C ILE A 129 10.88 5.50 12.43
N TYR A 130 10.31 5.44 13.64
CA TYR A 130 11.08 5.52 14.86
C TYR A 130 12.15 4.41 14.87
N TYR A 131 11.77 3.17 14.58
CA TYR A 131 12.70 2.05 14.44
C TYR A 131 13.74 2.29 13.34
N LYS A 132 13.33 2.76 12.16
CA LYS A 132 14.23 3.02 11.03
C LYS A 132 15.24 4.13 11.30
N SER A 133 14.87 5.16 12.06
CA SER A 133 15.80 6.21 12.48
C SER A 133 16.98 5.63 13.27
N MET A 134 16.75 4.52 13.98
CA MET A 134 17.78 3.76 14.67
C MET A 134 18.60 2.83 13.73
N TYR A 135 18.02 2.26 12.67
CA TYR A 135 18.65 1.19 11.86
C TYR A 135 19.08 1.53 10.41
N LYS A 136 18.93 2.78 9.94
CA LYS A 136 19.46 3.30 8.65
C LYS A 136 19.35 2.35 7.42
N ASN A 137 18.13 2.02 6.93
CA ASN A 137 17.89 1.73 5.50
C ASN A 137 16.39 1.52 5.15
N MET A 138 15.82 2.33 4.25
CA MET A 138 14.38 2.25 3.86
C MET A 138 14.07 1.12 2.88
N SER A 139 14.96 0.90 1.91
CA SER A 139 14.74 -0.03 0.80
C SER A 139 14.62 -1.48 1.27
N ARG A 140 15.46 -1.88 2.23
CA ARG A 140 15.40 -3.19 2.89
C ARG A 140 14.08 -3.40 3.65
N TYR A 141 13.57 -2.34 4.26
CA TYR A 141 12.35 -2.37 5.05
C TYR A 141 11.12 -2.56 4.17
N LEU A 142 10.97 -1.81 3.08
CA LEU A 142 9.85 -2.01 2.13
C LEU A 142 9.87 -3.43 1.54
N GLY A 143 11.05 -4.05 1.40
CA GLY A 143 11.20 -5.47 1.08
C GLY A 143 10.62 -6.42 2.13
N ASN A 144 10.69 -6.08 3.43
CA ASN A 144 10.15 -6.89 4.53
C ASN A 144 8.62 -6.76 4.69
N TYR A 145 8.03 -5.66 4.21
CA TYR A 145 6.58 -5.44 4.20
C TYR A 145 5.92 -6.03 2.95
N LYS A 146 6.69 -6.69 2.07
CA LYS A 146 6.19 -7.65 1.07
C LYS A 146 5.62 -8.95 1.69
N LYS A 147 5.22 -8.98 2.97
CA LYS A 147 4.67 -10.20 3.60
C LYS A 147 3.32 -10.57 2.96
N LYS A 148 3.41 -11.50 2.01
CA LYS A 148 2.38 -12.45 1.55
C LYS A 148 1.07 -11.82 1.07
N TRP A 149 1.13 -11.10 -0.05
CA TRP A 149 -0.04 -10.94 -0.90
C TRP A 149 -0.24 -12.23 -1.69
N ILE A 150 -1.24 -13.02 -1.30
CA ILE A 150 -1.75 -14.11 -2.13
C ILE A 150 -2.39 -13.41 -3.35
N PHE A 151 -1.73 -13.48 -4.50
CA PHE A 151 -2.39 -13.20 -5.77
C PHE A 151 -3.33 -14.39 -6.04
N TYR A 152 -4.64 -14.15 -6.05
CA TYR A 152 -5.52 -15.05 -6.81
C TYR A 152 -5.36 -14.67 -8.29
N THR A 153 -5.12 -15.69 -9.10
CA THR A 153 -5.03 -15.63 -10.57
C THR A 153 -6.33 -15.13 -11.19
#